data_AF-I6YBQ5-F1
#
_entry.id   AF-I6YBQ5-F1
#
_cell.length_a   1.000
_cell.length_b   1.000
_cell.length_c   1.000
_cell.angle_alpha   90.00
_cell.angle_beta   90.00
_cell.angle_gamma   90.00
#
_symmetry.space_group_name_H-M   'P 1'
#
loop_
_entity.id
_entity.type
_entity.pdbx_description
1 polymer ?
#
loop_
_entity_poly.entity_id
_entity_poly.type
_entity_poly.pdbx_seq_one_letter_code
_entity_poly.pdbx_strand_id
1 'polypeptide(L)'
;MELKNQITYSAGIDSSLRASLNTLENLNKSGVKGDHKVYLSSWKSFLNRSNKWEVITMNPPYLDSREWTQELKFDPRNSLVASKQGASHYQELLDYLKRNNYWKLVVLECSEYHESFWEEIERLNTNWTLKRYKDYLGKFRVVSITRK
;
A
#
# COMPACT_ATOMS: atom_id res chain seq x y z
N MET A 1 -12.87 -20.32 6.12
CA MET A 1 -13.47 -19.12 6.75
C MET A 1 -14.00 -18.25 5.64
N GLU A 2 -15.28 -18.39 5.30
CA GLU A 2 -15.93 -17.46 4.37
C GLU A 2 -16.05 -16.11 5.08
N LEU A 3 -15.34 -15.10 4.58
CA LEU A 3 -15.66 -13.71 4.92
C LEU A 3 -17.10 -13.50 4.44
N LYS A 4 -18.05 -13.30 5.36
CA LYS A 4 -19.41 -12.89 4.99
C LYS A 4 -19.29 -11.50 4.35
N ASN A 5 -19.28 -11.50 3.02
CA ASN A 5 -18.63 -10.50 2.15
C ASN A 5 -19.35 -9.15 2.10
N GLN A 6 -19.16 -8.28 3.10
CA GLN A 6 -19.31 -6.84 2.87
C GLN A 6 -18.21 -6.06 3.60
N ILE A 7 -17.48 -5.25 2.85
CA ILE A 7 -16.63 -4.19 3.41
C ILE A 7 -17.61 -3.16 3.98
N THR A 8 -17.82 -3.20 5.29
CA THR A 8 -18.76 -2.28 5.96
C THR A 8 -18.21 -0.86 6.03
N TYR A 9 -16.88 -0.73 6.06
CA TYR A 9 -16.17 0.54 6.15
C TYR A 9 -14.83 0.48 5.40
N SER A 10 -14.51 1.52 4.63
CA SER A 10 -13.19 1.70 4.04
C SER A 10 -12.76 3.17 4.05
N ALA A 11 -11.43 3.39 3.99
CA ALA A 11 -10.86 4.72 3.86
C ALA A 11 -9.81 4.77 2.75
N GLY A 12 -10.00 5.65 1.78
CA GLY A 12 -8.99 6.03 0.79
C GLY A 12 -8.19 7.23 1.29
N ILE A 13 -6.87 7.11 1.34
CA ILE A 13 -5.98 8.16 1.87
C ILE A 13 -5.03 8.61 0.78
N ASP A 14 -5.02 9.90 0.48
CA ASP A 14 -4.04 10.46 -0.44
C ASP A 14 -3.59 11.84 0.04
N SER A 15 -2.34 12.19 -0.23
CA SER A 15 -1.78 13.51 0.08
C SER A 15 -2.09 14.56 -1.01
N SER A 16 -2.56 14.11 -2.17
CA SER A 16 -2.98 14.93 -3.30
C SER A 16 -4.47 15.25 -3.23
N LEU A 17 -4.80 16.55 -3.18
CA LEU A 17 -6.18 17.02 -3.28
C LEU A 17 -6.85 16.52 -4.55
N ARG A 18 -6.13 16.55 -5.68
CA ARG A 18 -6.66 16.09 -6.97
C ARG A 18 -6.98 14.60 -6.95
N ALA A 19 -6.10 13.77 -6.39
CA ALA A 19 -6.35 12.33 -6.27
C ALA A 19 -7.54 12.04 -5.34
N SER A 20 -7.66 12.78 -4.25
CA SER A 20 -8.80 12.68 -3.32
C SER A 20 -10.13 13.03 -4.00
N LEU A 21 -10.17 14.13 -4.75
CA LEU A 21 -11.37 14.56 -5.50
C LEU A 21 -11.75 13.54 -6.59
N ASN A 22 -10.78 13.04 -7.35
CA ASN A 22 -11.00 11.99 -8.35
C ASN A 22 -11.56 10.71 -7.70
N THR A 23 -11.06 10.34 -6.52
CA THR A 23 -11.53 9.16 -5.78
C THR A 23 -12.98 9.33 -5.35
N LEU A 24 -13.35 10.50 -4.83
CA LEU A 24 -14.74 10.82 -4.46
C LEU A 24 -15.67 10.77 -5.68
N GLU A 25 -15.24 11.34 -6.81
CA GLU A 25 -16.01 11.28 -8.05
C GLU A 25 -16.23 9.83 -8.52
N ASN A 26 -15.18 8.99 -8.45
CA ASN A 26 -15.27 7.58 -8.81
C ASN A 26 -16.16 6.77 -7.86
N LEU A 27 -16.13 7.06 -6.55
CA LEU A 27 -17.04 6.46 -5.57
C LEU A 27 -18.50 6.81 -5.90
N ASN A 28 -18.78 8.07 -6.22
CA ASN A 28 -20.13 8.51 -6.61
C ASN A 28 -20.61 7.82 -7.90
N LYS A 29 -19.72 7.62 -8.88
CA LYS A 29 -20.06 6.98 -10.16
C LYS A 29 -20.22 5.46 -10.09
N SER A 30 -19.47 4.79 -9.21
CA SER A 30 -19.40 3.32 -9.17
C SER A 30 -20.58 2.65 -8.45
N GLY A 31 -21.34 3.39 -7.65
CA GLY A 31 -22.48 2.84 -6.91
C GLY A 31 -22.10 1.79 -5.85
N VAL A 32 -20.83 1.78 -5.42
CA VAL A 32 -20.36 0.92 -4.33
C VAL A 32 -21.12 1.24 -3.04
N LYS A 33 -21.51 0.17 -2.33
CA LYS A 33 -22.26 0.24 -1.08
C LYS A 33 -21.33 0.05 0.11
N GLY A 34 -21.52 0.85 1.16
CA GLY A 34 -20.73 0.82 2.39
C GLY A 34 -20.43 2.23 2.90
N ASP A 35 -19.80 2.34 4.07
CA ASP A 35 -19.25 3.62 4.54
C ASP A 35 -17.84 3.80 3.97
N HIS A 36 -17.74 4.54 2.86
CA HIS A 36 -16.48 4.80 2.17
C HIS A 36 -16.06 6.25 2.39
N LYS A 37 -14.92 6.47 3.05
CA LYS A 37 -14.39 7.81 3.31
C LYS A 37 -13.13 8.07 2.52
N VAL A 38 -12.93 9.33 2.12
CA VAL A 38 -11.69 9.78 1.50
C VAL A 38 -11.07 10.85 2.39
N TYR A 39 -9.80 10.71 2.73
CA TYR A 39 -9.08 11.64 3.58
C TYR A 39 -7.88 12.24 2.83
N LEU A 40 -7.86 13.57 2.76
CA LEU A 40 -6.69 14.32 2.33
C LEU A 40 -5.65 14.36 3.47
N SER A 41 -4.72 13.40 3.47
CA SER A 41 -3.69 13.26 4.50
C SER A 41 -2.52 12.42 3.98
N SER A 42 -1.39 12.45 4.69
CA SER A 42 -0.40 11.38 4.47
C SER A 42 -0.91 10.09 5.10
N TRP A 43 -0.75 8.96 4.40
CA TRP A 43 -1.12 7.65 4.93
C TRP A 43 -0.46 7.40 6.30
N LYS A 44 0.78 7.88 6.48
CA LYS A 44 1.52 7.77 7.74
C LYS A 44 0.85 8.52 8.88
N SER A 45 0.42 9.77 8.66
CA SER A 45 -0.29 10.53 9.69
C SER A 45 -1.63 9.89 10.02
N PHE A 46 -2.34 9.41 8.99
CA PHE A 46 -3.62 8.74 9.15
C PHE A 46 -3.52 7.46 9.98
N LEU A 47 -2.63 6.54 9.63
CA LEU A 47 -2.43 5.29 10.35
C LEU A 47 -1.96 5.51 11.80
N ASN A 48 -1.15 6.54 12.06
CA ASN A 48 -0.71 6.85 13.43
C ASN A 48 -1.83 7.43 14.32
N ARG A 49 -2.91 7.96 13.74
CA ARG A 49 -4.09 8.47 14.48
C ARG A 49 -5.17 7.40 14.67
N SER A 50 -5.23 6.42 13.78
CA SER A 50 -6.25 5.37 13.80
C SER A 50 -5.61 4.00 13.72
N ASN A 51 -5.76 3.23 14.79
CA ASN A 51 -5.03 1.99 14.98
C ASN A 51 -5.82 0.74 14.59
N LYS A 52 -7.05 0.88 14.07
CA LYS A 52 -8.00 -0.24 13.95
C LYS A 52 -8.38 -0.54 12.49
N TRP A 53 -7.40 -1.00 11.71
CA TRP A 53 -7.60 -1.43 10.32
C TRP A 53 -7.26 -2.91 10.17
N GLU A 54 -8.23 -3.74 9.81
CA GLU A 54 -8.02 -5.19 9.65
C GLU A 54 -7.29 -5.52 8.35
N VAL A 55 -7.58 -4.77 7.29
CA VAL A 55 -6.98 -4.93 5.97
C VAL A 55 -6.35 -3.61 5.55
N ILE A 56 -5.09 -3.65 5.12
CA ILE A 56 -4.38 -2.50 4.57
C ILE A 56 -3.90 -2.87 3.17
N THR A 57 -4.31 -2.10 2.17
CA THR A 57 -3.85 -2.24 0.79
C THR A 57 -3.16 -0.98 0.34
N MET A 58 -2.02 -1.08 -0.33
CA MET A 58 -1.28 0.10 -0.79
C MET A 58 -0.48 -0.21 -2.06
N ASN A 59 -0.55 0.70 -3.02
CA ASN A 59 0.44 0.83 -4.09
C ASN A 59 1.21 2.13 -3.84
N PRO A 60 2.30 2.09 -3.06
CA PRO A 60 3.08 3.29 -2.78
C PRO A 60 4.01 3.64 -3.95
N PRO A 61 4.54 4.86 -4.00
CA PRO A 61 5.72 5.16 -4.82
C PRO A 61 6.85 4.17 -4.48
N TYR A 62 7.45 3.56 -5.51
CA TYR A 62 8.47 2.52 -5.32
C TYR A 62 9.66 2.61 -6.26
N LEU A 63 9.72 3.64 -7.11
CA LEU A 63 10.88 3.88 -7.97
C LEU A 63 11.97 4.61 -7.19
N ASP A 64 13.23 4.23 -7.42
CA ASP A 64 14.37 5.09 -7.08
C ASP A 64 14.36 6.34 -7.97
N SER A 65 14.89 7.44 -7.45
CA SER A 65 15.07 8.69 -8.21
C SER A 65 15.83 8.53 -9.53
N ARG A 66 16.71 7.52 -9.64
CA ARG A 66 17.48 7.19 -10.84
C ARG A 66 16.65 6.50 -11.92
N GLU A 67 15.53 5.90 -11.55
CA GLU A 67 14.57 5.28 -12.48
C GLU A 67 13.60 6.32 -13.07
N TRP A 68 13.69 7.59 -12.66
CA TRP A 68 12.89 8.67 -13.22
C TRP A 68 13.36 9.04 -14.63
N THR A 69 12.51 8.79 -15.63
CA THR A 69 12.79 9.08 -17.04
C THR A 69 11.90 10.21 -17.59
N GLN A 70 12.22 10.70 -18.81
CA GLN A 70 11.38 11.67 -19.52
C GLN A 70 10.01 11.13 -19.91
N GLU A 71 9.85 9.82 -20.00
CA GLU A 71 8.58 9.17 -20.35
C GLU A 71 7.59 9.25 -19.17
N LEU A 72 8.10 9.20 -17.94
CA LEU A 72 7.33 9.29 -16.70
C LEU A 72 6.92 10.73 -16.33
N LYS A 73 7.37 11.74 -17.08
CA LYS A 73 7.15 13.16 -16.72
C LYS A 73 5.68 13.60 -16.71
N PHE A 74 4.80 12.80 -17.34
CA PHE A 74 3.37 13.07 -17.39
C PHE A 74 2.64 12.57 -16.13
N ASP A 75 3.27 11.68 -15.37
CA ASP A 75 2.78 11.22 -14.08
C ASP A 75 3.33 12.11 -12.94
N PRO A 76 2.58 12.26 -11.83
CA PRO A 76 3.10 12.97 -10.66
C PRO A 76 4.34 12.27 -10.09
N ARG A 77 5.47 12.98 -10.01
CA ARG A 77 6.71 12.40 -9.48
C ARG A 77 6.55 11.81 -8.07
N ASN A 78 5.73 12.44 -7.23
CA ASN A 78 5.46 12.00 -5.87
C ASN A 78 4.55 10.75 -5.78
N SER A 79 3.88 10.34 -6.86
CA SER A 79 3.17 9.06 -6.92
C SER A 79 4.05 7.90 -7.41
N LEU A 80 5.25 8.20 -7.94
CA LEU A 80 6.14 7.20 -8.54
C LEU A 80 7.44 7.00 -7.76
N VAL A 81 8.10 8.08 -7.35
CA VAL A 81 9.45 8.05 -6.78
C VAL A 81 9.42 8.04 -5.26
N ALA A 82 10.15 7.09 -4.67
CA ALA A 82 10.40 6.99 -3.24
C ALA A 82 11.90 7.07 -2.92
N SER A 83 12.21 7.55 -1.71
CA SER A 83 13.57 7.54 -1.17
C SER A 83 14.01 6.11 -0.78
N LYS A 84 15.28 5.97 -0.38
CA LYS A 84 15.88 4.67 0.02
C LYS A 84 15.73 3.59 -1.05
N GLN A 85 16.15 3.90 -2.27
CA GLN A 85 16.07 2.98 -3.42
C GLN A 85 14.65 2.46 -3.68
N GLY A 86 13.67 3.37 -3.54
CA GLY A 86 12.26 3.03 -3.74
C GLY A 86 11.61 2.31 -2.56
N ALA A 87 12.32 2.03 -1.46
CA ALA A 87 11.82 1.19 -0.38
C ALA A 87 11.30 1.96 0.86
N SER A 88 11.35 3.30 0.87
CA SER A 88 11.05 4.06 2.09
C SER A 88 9.63 3.87 2.62
N HIS A 89 8.61 3.84 1.76
CA HIS A 89 7.23 3.60 2.17
C HIS A 89 7.03 2.21 2.77
N TYR A 90 7.67 1.18 2.22
CA TYR A 90 7.63 -0.16 2.80
C TYR A 90 8.24 -0.17 4.20
N GLN A 91 9.44 0.40 4.38
CA GLN A 91 10.09 0.43 5.69
C GLN A 91 9.23 1.13 6.74
N GLU A 92 8.66 2.29 6.40
CA GLU A 92 7.78 3.03 7.31
C GLU A 92 6.51 2.25 7.66
N LEU A 93 5.92 1.55 6.69
CA LEU A 93 4.76 0.73 6.93
C LEU A 93 5.11 -0.47 7.82
N LEU A 94 6.20 -1.18 7.54
CA LEU A 94 6.66 -2.32 8.35
C LEU A 94 6.91 -1.87 9.80
N ASP A 95 7.46 -0.68 10.04
CA ASP A 95 7.63 -0.12 11.38
C ASP A 95 6.31 0.23 12.08
N TYR A 96 5.28 0.64 11.32
CA TYR A 96 3.92 0.73 11.84
C TYR A 96 3.37 -0.66 12.21
N LEU A 97 3.52 -1.66 11.34
CA LEU A 97 3.00 -3.03 11.56
C LEU A 97 3.65 -3.73 12.75
N LYS A 98 4.91 -3.41 13.10
CA LYS A 98 5.58 -3.90 14.31
C LYS A 98 4.95 -3.35 15.59
N ARG A 99 4.50 -2.10 15.56
CA ARG A 99 3.93 -1.39 16.73
C ARG A 99 2.41 -1.53 16.85
N ASN A 100 1.74 -1.90 15.76
CA ASN A 100 0.29 -2.08 15.71
C ASN A 100 -0.05 -3.56 15.47
N ASN A 101 -0.91 -4.15 16.30
CA ASN A 101 -1.32 -5.55 16.19
C ASN A 101 -2.75 -5.81 15.74
N TYR A 102 -3.48 -4.77 15.34
CA TYR A 102 -4.88 -4.91 14.96
C TYR A 102 -5.05 -5.46 13.54
N TRP A 103 -4.09 -5.19 12.65
CA TRP A 103 -4.14 -5.64 11.27
C TRP A 103 -4.10 -7.17 11.16
N LYS A 104 -4.85 -7.69 10.18
CA LYS A 104 -4.97 -9.12 9.85
C LYS A 104 -4.31 -9.45 8.51
N LEU A 105 -4.45 -8.56 7.53
CA LEU A 105 -3.90 -8.69 6.19
C LEU A 105 -3.32 -7.36 5.70
N VAL A 106 -2.12 -7.40 5.15
CA VAL A 106 -1.54 -6.30 4.40
C VAL A 106 -1.21 -6.77 3.00
N VAL A 107 -1.57 -6.00 1.97
CA VAL A 107 -1.25 -6.29 0.57
C VAL A 107 -0.61 -5.07 -0.06
N LEU A 108 0.59 -5.25 -0.59
CA LEU A 108 1.43 -4.17 -1.11
C LEU A 108 1.78 -4.47 -2.56
N GLU A 109 1.51 -3.53 -3.45
CA GLU A 109 2.17 -3.52 -4.77
C GLU A 109 3.63 -3.10 -4.58
N CYS A 110 4.52 -3.66 -5.40
CA CYS A 110 5.94 -3.34 -5.36
C CYS A 110 6.65 -3.44 -6.71
N SER A 111 7.88 -2.88 -6.73
CA SER A 111 8.78 -3.00 -7.88
C SER A 111 9.16 -4.46 -8.11
N GLU A 112 9.30 -4.82 -9.40
CA GLU A 112 9.81 -6.15 -9.80
C GLU A 112 11.26 -6.38 -9.37
N TYR A 113 11.98 -5.31 -9.03
CA TYR A 113 13.38 -5.34 -8.59
C TYR A 113 13.55 -5.39 -7.07
N HIS A 114 12.46 -5.40 -6.30
CA HIS A 114 12.51 -5.41 -4.83
C HIS A 114 12.43 -6.82 -4.21
N GLU A 115 12.55 -7.89 -5.00
CA GLU A 115 12.41 -9.26 -4.47
C GLU A 115 13.41 -9.56 -3.34
N SER A 116 14.69 -9.19 -3.50
CA SER A 116 15.72 -9.38 -2.46
C SER A 116 15.45 -8.58 -1.18
N PHE A 117 14.89 -7.38 -1.30
CA PHE A 117 14.44 -6.59 -0.15
C PHE A 117 13.39 -7.36 0.66
N TRP A 118 12.39 -7.96 0.00
CA TRP A 118 11.35 -8.72 0.68
C TRP A 118 11.83 -10.05 1.25
N GLU A 119 12.79 -10.71 0.59
CA GLU A 119 13.47 -11.90 1.14
C GLU A 119 14.22 -11.58 2.42
N GLU A 120 14.90 -10.43 2.49
CA GLU A 120 15.56 -10.00 3.71
C GLU A 120 14.56 -9.72 4.83
N ILE A 121 13.43 -9.07 4.54
CA ILE A 121 12.37 -8.84 5.53
C ILE A 121 11.79 -10.17 6.04
N GLU A 122 11.54 -11.13 5.16
CA GLU A 122 11.05 -12.48 5.53
C GLU A 122 12.05 -13.21 6.43
N ARG A 123 13.35 -13.14 6.11
CA ARG A 123 14.43 -13.75 6.90
C ARG A 123 14.56 -13.12 8.29
N LEU A 124 14.46 -11.80 8.39
CA LEU A 124 14.65 -11.06 9.65
C LEU A 124 13.39 -11.05 10.53
N ASN A 125 12.20 -11.29 9.97
CA ASN A 125 10.94 -11.23 10.71
C ASN A 125 10.29 -12.61 10.84
N THR A 126 10.44 -13.20 12.03
CA THR A 126 9.88 -14.52 12.31
C THR A 126 8.39 -14.50 12.67
N ASN A 127 7.80 -13.33 12.97
CA ASN A 127 6.42 -13.19 13.45
C ASN A 127 5.38 -13.07 12.33
N TRP A 128 5.82 -12.83 11.10
CA TRP A 128 4.94 -12.64 9.95
C TRP A 128 5.14 -13.76 8.93
N THR A 129 4.08 -14.02 8.18
CA THR A 129 4.11 -14.84 6.97
C THR A 129 4.03 -13.90 5.79
N LEU A 130 5.04 -13.94 4.92
CA LEU A 130 5.09 -13.17 3.69
C LEU A 130 4.78 -14.11 2.51
N LYS A 131 3.97 -13.64 1.55
CA LYS A 131 3.78 -14.33 0.28
C LYS A 131 4.06 -13.35 -0.85
N ARG A 132 4.87 -13.78 -1.80
CA ARG A 132 5.25 -13.03 -3.00
C ARG A 132 4.44 -13.51 -4.19
N TYR A 133 3.90 -12.59 -4.98
CA TYR A 133 3.07 -12.88 -6.13
C TYR A 133 3.61 -12.17 -7.37
N LYS A 134 3.42 -12.85 -8.50
CA LYS A 134 3.79 -12.36 -9.82
C LYS A 134 2.56 -11.90 -10.59
N ASP A 135 2.73 -10.92 -11.46
CA ASP A 135 1.69 -10.51 -12.42
C ASP A 135 1.55 -11.52 -13.57
N TYR A 136 0.66 -11.23 -14.51
CA TYR A 136 0.42 -12.07 -15.69
C TYR A 136 1.62 -12.17 -16.64
N LEU A 137 2.62 -11.30 -16.50
CA LEU A 137 3.87 -11.34 -17.26
C LEU A 137 4.98 -12.09 -16.50
N GLY A 138 4.67 -12.67 -15.34
CA GLY A 138 5.63 -13.40 -14.52
C GLY A 138 6.58 -12.50 -13.73
N LYS A 139 6.32 -11.20 -13.67
CA LYS A 139 7.13 -10.23 -12.91
C LYS A 139 6.65 -10.15 -11.49
N PHE A 140 7.58 -10.07 -10.54
CA PHE A 140 7.24 -9.86 -9.13
C PHE A 140 6.52 -8.51 -8.96
N ARG A 141 5.37 -8.50 -8.29
CA ARG A 141 4.55 -7.27 -8.17
C ARG A 141 3.83 -7.08 -6.85
N VAL A 142 3.54 -8.15 -6.11
CA VAL A 142 2.72 -8.03 -4.91
C VAL A 142 3.31 -8.84 -3.77
N VAL A 143 3.27 -8.27 -2.58
CA VAL A 143 3.53 -8.96 -1.33
C VAL A 143 2.29 -8.93 -0.46
N SER A 144 1.87 -10.09 0.05
CA SER A 144 0.92 -10.15 1.15
C SER A 144 1.63 -10.50 2.46
N ILE A 145 1.18 -9.88 3.54
CA ILE A 145 1.71 -10.07 4.89
C ILE A 145 0.55 -10.44 5.80
N THR A 146 0.67 -11.57 6.49
CA THR A 146 -0.21 -11.97 7.58
C THR A 146 0.61 -12.23 8.83
N ARG A 147 -0.05 -12.22 9.99
CA ARG A 147 0.57 -12.71 11.22
C ARG A 147 0.61 -14.25 11.20
N LYS A 148 1.61 -14.81 11.86
CA LYS A 148 1.60 -16.22 12.25
C LYS A 148 0.69 -16.45 13.45
#